data_AF-A0A5B8RIY3-F1
#
_entry.id   AF-A0A5B8RIY3-F1
#
_cell.length_a   1.000
_cell.length_b   1.000
_cell.length_c   1.000
_cell.angle_alpha   90.00
_cell.angle_beta   90.00
_cell.angle_gamma   90.00
#
_symmetry.space_group_name_H-M   'P 1'
#
loop_
_entity.id
_entity.type
_entity.pdbx_description
1 polymer ?
#
loop_
_entity_poly.entity_id
_entity_poly.type
_entity_poly.pdbx_seq_one_letter_code
_entity_poly.pdbx_strand_id
1 'polypeptide(L)'
;MPIFNLPQLFKETLYTGDLAGVPVPWLVVLLVVGVAYIALYWHRLGRNWYAVGGNPVSAHIAGVPVKRALFLAYLSAGVLVGIAGVMLTARVGSGEPNLGGTFALQSIAAAVLGGISLRGGQGSLWGAILGAIFLVLLQNGLDLVGVSSYLQMIITGALLVFAVIVDHYWHKG
;
A
#
# COMPACT_ATOMS: atom_id res chain seq x y z
N MET A 1 21.91 9.72 10.97
CA MET A 1 21.89 11.16 10.63
C MET A 1 21.32 11.29 9.23
N PRO A 2 20.40 12.22 8.97
CA PRO A 2 19.87 12.45 7.62
C PRO A 2 20.98 12.90 6.67
N ILE A 3 21.01 12.33 5.46
CA ILE A 3 21.89 12.79 4.39
C ILE A 3 21.10 13.81 3.56
N PHE A 4 21.51 15.07 3.65
CA PHE A 4 21.03 16.16 2.81
C PHE A 4 21.92 16.29 1.56
N ASN A 5 21.48 17.02 0.54
CA ASN A 5 22.19 17.14 -0.75
C ASN A 5 22.22 15.86 -1.60
N LEU A 6 21.07 15.18 -1.73
CA LEU A 6 20.91 14.26 -2.86
C LEU A 6 21.08 15.03 -4.18
N PRO A 7 21.73 14.45 -5.21
CA PRO A 7 21.96 15.12 -6.48
C PRO A 7 20.67 15.75 -7.02
N GLN A 8 20.73 17.01 -7.48
CA GLN A 8 19.55 17.69 -8.04
C GLN A 8 18.91 16.89 -9.16
N LEU A 9 19.73 16.20 -9.97
CA LEU A 9 19.28 15.24 -10.98
C LEU A 9 18.33 14.18 -10.39
N PHE A 10 18.57 13.67 -9.19
CA PHE A 10 17.71 12.64 -8.57
C PHE A 10 16.32 13.19 -8.23
N LYS A 11 16.22 14.45 -7.79
CA LYS A 11 14.93 15.13 -7.56
C LYS A 11 14.24 15.48 -8.88
N GLU A 12 14.99 16.01 -9.82
CA GLU A 12 14.50 16.47 -11.12
C GLU A 12 14.08 15.32 -12.03
N THR A 13 14.70 14.14 -11.98
CA THR A 13 14.29 13.03 -12.84
C THR A 13 13.16 12.19 -12.25
N LEU A 14 13.08 12.07 -10.93
CA LEU A 14 12.11 11.17 -10.27
C LEU A 14 10.89 11.88 -9.69
N TYR A 15 10.97 13.17 -9.36
CA TYR A 15 9.87 13.87 -8.68
C TYR A 15 9.40 15.14 -9.40
N THR A 16 10.31 16.02 -9.81
CA THR A 16 10.00 17.28 -10.51
C THR A 16 10.07 17.14 -12.04
N GLY A 17 10.42 15.96 -12.54
CA GLY A 17 10.56 15.71 -13.97
C GLY A 17 9.20 15.59 -14.62
N ASP A 18 9.01 16.34 -15.70
CA ASP A 18 7.84 16.23 -16.55
C ASP A 18 8.22 15.44 -17.80
N LEU A 19 7.64 14.24 -17.95
CA LEU A 19 7.68 13.50 -19.21
C LEU A 19 6.37 13.81 -19.94
N ALA A 20 6.45 14.54 -21.04
CA ALA A 20 5.30 14.92 -21.88
C ALA A 20 4.17 15.67 -21.12
N GLY A 21 4.52 16.47 -20.10
CA GLY A 21 3.57 17.27 -19.32
C GLY A 21 2.87 16.53 -18.17
N VAL A 22 3.27 15.29 -17.87
CA VAL A 22 2.78 14.52 -16.72
C VAL A 22 3.90 14.35 -15.69
N PRO A 23 3.66 14.69 -14.41
CA PRO A 23 4.65 14.48 -13.36
C PRO A 23 4.99 13.00 -13.20
N VAL A 24 6.29 12.68 -13.13
CA VAL A 24 6.80 11.30 -12.98
C VAL A 24 6.12 10.49 -11.86
N PRO A 25 5.79 11.05 -10.67
CA PRO A 25 5.09 10.28 -9.63
C PRO A 25 3.77 9.65 -10.09
N TRP A 26 3.00 10.35 -10.94
CA TRP A 26 1.74 9.81 -11.49
C TRP A 26 1.99 8.66 -12.47
N LEU A 27 3.04 8.75 -13.28
CA LEU A 27 3.43 7.68 -14.20
C LEU A 27 3.84 6.42 -13.42
N VAL A 28 4.58 6.57 -12.33
CA VAL A 28 4.95 5.45 -11.45
C VAL A 28 3.72 4.81 -10.82
N VAL A 29 2.77 5.60 -10.31
CA VAL A 29 1.51 5.07 -9.76
C VAL A 29 0.71 4.33 -10.84
N LEU A 30 0.55 4.90 -12.03
CA LEU A 30 -0.16 4.25 -13.14
C LEU A 30 0.50 2.93 -13.55
N LEU A 31 1.84 2.90 -13.64
CA LEU A 31 2.60 1.69 -13.93
C LEU A 31 2.36 0.62 -12.86
N VAL A 32 2.48 0.99 -11.58
CA VAL A 32 2.29 0.07 -10.45
C VAL A 32 0.86 -0.48 -10.42
N VAL A 33 -0.14 0.38 -10.59
CA VAL A 33 -1.56 -0.03 -10.64
C VAL A 33 -1.81 -0.92 -11.84
N GLY A 34 -1.25 -0.62 -13.02
CA GLY A 34 -1.37 -1.44 -14.22
C GLY A 34 -0.76 -2.83 -14.05
N VAL A 35 0.46 -2.91 -13.50
CA VAL A 35 1.13 -4.19 -13.21
C VAL A 35 0.35 -4.97 -12.16
N ALA A 36 -0.10 -4.33 -11.09
CA ALA A 36 -0.91 -4.97 -10.05
C ALA A 36 -2.24 -5.49 -10.62
N TYR A 37 -2.91 -4.71 -11.48
CA TYR A 37 -4.15 -5.10 -12.14
C TYR A 37 -3.95 -6.36 -13.00
N ILE A 38 -2.91 -6.37 -13.85
CA ILE A 38 -2.61 -7.53 -14.70
C ILE A 38 -2.27 -8.76 -13.84
N ALA A 39 -1.46 -8.58 -12.78
CA ALA A 39 -1.07 -9.66 -11.88
C ALA A 39 -2.27 -10.27 -11.13
N LEU A 40 -3.20 -9.43 -10.68
CA LEU A 40 -4.39 -9.82 -9.90
C LEU A 40 -5.50 -10.41 -10.76
N TYR A 41 -5.83 -9.76 -11.88
CA TYR A 41 -7.02 -10.11 -12.68
C TYR A 41 -6.71 -11.03 -13.86
N TRP A 42 -5.51 -10.95 -14.43
CA TRP A 42 -5.17 -11.69 -15.65
C TRP A 42 -4.24 -12.87 -15.42
N HIS A 43 -3.32 -12.77 -14.47
CA HIS A 43 -2.37 -13.84 -14.21
C HIS A 43 -2.91 -14.90 -13.22
N ARG A 44 -2.38 -16.13 -13.31
CA ARG A 44 -2.64 -17.20 -12.30
C ARG A 44 -2.20 -16.79 -10.89
N LEU A 45 -1.36 -15.75 -10.76
CA LEU A 45 -0.84 -15.28 -9.47
C LEU A 45 -1.95 -14.73 -8.58
N GLY A 46 -2.80 -13.84 -9.11
CA GLY A 46 -3.94 -13.32 -8.35
C GLY A 46 -4.85 -14.43 -7.84
N ARG A 47 -5.26 -15.36 -8.72
CA ARG A 47 -6.08 -16.52 -8.33
C ARG A 47 -5.44 -17.35 -7.22
N ASN A 48 -4.13 -17.58 -7.29
CA ASN A 48 -3.40 -18.30 -6.25
C ASN A 48 -3.38 -17.52 -4.93
N TRP A 49 -3.20 -16.20 -4.96
CA TRP A 49 -3.23 -15.36 -3.76
C TRP A 49 -4.61 -15.32 -3.11
N TYR A 50 -5.70 -15.19 -3.88
CA TYR A 50 -7.06 -15.25 -3.35
C TYR A 50 -7.38 -16.64 -2.76
N ALA A 51 -7.01 -17.72 -3.46
CA ALA A 51 -7.24 -19.08 -2.95
C ALA A 51 -6.48 -19.35 -1.65
N VAL A 52 -5.19 -18.99 -1.60
CA VAL A 52 -4.35 -19.15 -0.40
C VAL A 52 -4.83 -18.27 0.75
N GLY A 53 -5.28 -17.05 0.44
CA GLY A 53 -5.80 -16.12 1.44
C GLY A 53 -7.11 -16.57 2.06
N GLY A 54 -7.99 -17.27 1.32
CA GLY A 54 -9.24 -17.79 1.88
C GLY A 54 -9.04 -19.01 2.78
N ASN A 55 -8.33 -20.02 2.27
CA ASN A 55 -7.92 -21.17 3.08
C ASN A 55 -6.67 -21.85 2.49
N PRO A 56 -5.50 -21.76 3.15
CA PRO A 56 -4.26 -22.33 2.62
C PRO A 56 -4.29 -23.86 2.56
N VAL A 57 -5.03 -24.53 3.45
CA VAL A 57 -5.15 -25.99 3.46
C VAL A 57 -5.97 -26.45 2.26
N SER A 58 -7.13 -25.84 2.02
CA SER A 58 -7.97 -26.14 0.86
C SER A 58 -7.26 -25.80 -0.46
N ALA A 59 -6.53 -24.68 -0.51
CA ALA A 59 -5.74 -24.30 -1.67
C ALA A 59 -4.66 -25.34 -1.98
N HIS A 60 -4.01 -25.90 -0.96
CA HIS A 60 -3.01 -26.95 -1.14
C HIS A 60 -3.60 -28.23 -1.73
N ILE A 61 -4.76 -28.66 -1.21
CA ILE A 61 -5.49 -29.83 -1.71
C ILE A 61 -5.96 -29.61 -3.16
N ALA A 62 -6.31 -28.37 -3.53
CA ALA A 62 -6.66 -27.98 -4.89
C ALA A 62 -5.45 -27.84 -5.85
N GLY A 63 -4.24 -28.22 -5.41
CA GLY A 63 -3.03 -28.18 -6.24
C GLY A 63 -2.39 -26.80 -6.37
N VAL A 64 -2.83 -25.80 -5.58
CA VAL A 64 -2.20 -24.47 -5.58
C VAL A 64 -0.85 -24.56 -4.85
N PRO A 65 0.26 -24.07 -5.44
CA PRO A 65 1.56 -24.09 -4.78
C PRO A 65 1.65 -23.00 -3.71
N VAL A 66 1.06 -23.25 -2.52
CA VAL A 66 0.93 -22.30 -1.41
C VAL A 66 2.24 -21.60 -1.07
N LYS A 67 3.34 -22.35 -0.94
CA LYS A 67 4.68 -21.81 -0.63
C LYS A 67 5.15 -20.79 -1.67
N ARG A 68 4.94 -21.07 -2.96
CA ARG A 68 5.31 -20.15 -4.06
C ARG A 68 4.42 -18.93 -4.09
N ALA A 69 3.12 -19.09 -3.84
CA ALA A 69 2.17 -17.99 -3.78
C ALA A 69 2.54 -17.00 -2.66
N LEU A 70 2.83 -17.50 -1.45
CA LEU A 70 3.28 -16.68 -0.33
C LEU A 70 4.61 -15.98 -0.62
N PHE A 71 5.60 -16.72 -1.15
CA PHE A 71 6.88 -16.14 -1.53
C PHE A 71 6.73 -14.97 -2.50
N LEU A 72 5.92 -15.14 -3.55
CA LEU A 72 5.68 -14.09 -4.53
C LEU A 72 4.88 -12.91 -3.96
N ALA A 73 3.98 -13.15 -3.01
CA ALA A 73 3.27 -12.07 -2.31
C ALA A 73 4.26 -11.20 -1.53
N TYR A 74 5.11 -11.79 -0.69
CA TYR A 74 6.13 -11.05 0.06
C TYR A 74 7.15 -10.37 -0.85
N LEU A 75 7.56 -11.03 -1.94
CA LEU A 75 8.45 -10.44 -2.94
C LEU A 75 7.82 -9.20 -3.57
N SER A 76 6.55 -9.27 -3.98
CA SER A 76 5.84 -8.12 -4.56
C SER A 76 5.70 -6.98 -3.56
N ALA A 77 5.40 -7.27 -2.29
CA ALA A 77 5.35 -6.26 -1.24
C ALA A 77 6.71 -5.57 -1.06
N GLY A 78 7.81 -6.33 -1.04
CA GLY A 78 9.16 -5.77 -0.95
C GLY A 78 9.53 -4.87 -2.14
N VAL A 79 9.19 -5.28 -3.36
CA VAL A 79 9.40 -4.46 -4.57
C VAL A 79 8.60 -3.17 -4.51
N LEU A 80 7.32 -3.24 -4.12
CA LEU A 80 6.45 -2.05 -3.99
C LEU A 80 6.97 -1.09 -2.91
N VAL A 81 7.41 -1.62 -1.77
CA VAL A 81 8.02 -0.81 -0.70
C VAL A 81 9.32 -0.17 -1.17
N GLY A 82 10.15 -0.88 -1.94
CA GLY A 82 11.37 -0.33 -2.52
C GLY A 82 11.10 0.84 -3.46
N ILE A 83 10.12 0.70 -4.36
CA ILE A 83 9.70 1.78 -5.27
C ILE A 83 9.15 2.98 -4.47
N ALA A 84 8.27 2.73 -3.49
CA ALA A 84 7.70 3.77 -2.65
C ALA A 84 8.76 4.51 -1.82
N GLY A 85 9.76 3.79 -1.31
CA GLY A 85 10.89 4.37 -0.57
C GLY A 85 11.74 5.29 -1.44
N VAL A 86 12.10 4.85 -2.65
CA VAL A 86 12.84 5.68 -3.63
C VAL A 86 12.05 6.95 -3.98
N MET A 87 10.75 6.83 -4.22
CA MET A 87 9.87 7.98 -4.50
C MET A 87 9.77 8.94 -3.31
N LEU A 88 9.65 8.41 -2.09
CA LEU A 88 9.60 9.21 -0.87
C LEU A 88 10.91 9.99 -0.64
N THR A 89 12.05 9.32 -0.83
CA THR A 89 13.36 9.95 -0.73
C THR A 89 13.54 11.04 -1.79
N ALA A 90 13.07 10.81 -3.03
CA ALA A 90 13.07 11.83 -4.07
C ALA A 90 12.17 13.03 -3.71
N ARG A 91 10.98 12.78 -3.15
CA ARG A 91 10.04 13.81 -2.69
C ARG A 91 10.61 14.68 -1.57
N VAL A 92 11.16 14.07 -0.53
CA VAL A 92 11.68 14.79 0.65
C VAL A 92 13.05 15.40 0.36
N GLY A 93 13.85 14.74 -0.48
CA GLY A 93 15.18 15.22 -0.84
C GLY A 93 16.27 14.96 0.19
N SER A 94 15.97 14.14 1.18
CA SER A 94 16.91 13.67 2.20
C SER A 94 16.69 12.18 2.45
N GLY A 95 17.79 11.49 2.75
CA GLY A 95 17.76 10.12 3.24
C GLY A 95 17.64 10.09 4.76
N GLU A 96 16.45 10.41 5.28
CA GLU A 96 16.21 10.40 6.72
C GLU A 96 15.66 9.04 7.19
N PRO A 97 16.32 8.33 8.13
CA PRO A 97 15.95 6.96 8.51
C PRO A 97 14.55 6.82 9.13
N ASN A 98 14.02 7.90 9.71
CA ASN A 98 12.71 7.90 10.35
C ASN A 98 11.56 8.15 9.35
N LEU A 99 11.87 8.45 8.08
CA LEU A 99 10.84 8.61 7.05
C LEU A 99 10.11 7.29 6.82
N GLY A 100 8.79 7.30 7.00
CA GLY A 100 7.94 6.13 6.77
C GLY A 100 7.68 5.25 8.00
N GLY A 101 8.08 5.65 9.22
CA GLY A 101 7.82 4.87 10.44
C GLY A 101 6.34 4.55 10.68
N THR A 102 5.42 5.41 10.22
CA THR A 102 3.96 5.21 10.31
C THR A 102 3.35 4.52 9.10
N PHE A 103 4.10 4.37 7.99
CA PHE A 103 3.54 3.94 6.72
C PHE A 103 3.08 2.49 6.74
N ALA A 104 3.70 1.63 7.55
CA ALA A 104 3.24 0.25 7.73
C ALA A 104 1.83 0.19 8.35
N LEU A 105 1.57 1.02 9.38
CA LEU A 105 0.26 1.12 10.01
C LEU A 105 -0.76 1.73 9.03
N GLN A 106 -0.37 2.81 8.36
CA GLN A 106 -1.21 3.50 7.39
C GLN A 106 -1.56 2.61 6.18
N SER A 107 -0.63 1.79 5.69
CA SER A 107 -0.87 0.91 4.55
C SER A 107 -1.87 -0.20 4.89
N ILE A 108 -1.78 -0.77 6.10
CA ILE A 108 -2.76 -1.78 6.56
C ILE A 108 -4.11 -1.10 6.80
N ALA A 109 -4.14 0.07 7.45
CA ALA A 109 -5.38 0.82 7.68
C ALA A 109 -6.08 1.19 6.37
N ALA A 110 -5.35 1.69 5.38
CA ALA A 110 -5.86 2.00 4.05
C ALA A 110 -6.45 0.76 3.36
N ALA A 111 -5.74 -0.37 3.41
CA ALA A 111 -6.21 -1.61 2.78
C ALA A 111 -7.53 -2.10 3.39
N VAL A 112 -7.63 -2.10 4.73
CA VAL A 112 -8.83 -2.56 5.44
C VAL A 112 -10.00 -1.59 5.26
N LEU A 113 -9.77 -0.28 5.33
CA LEU A 113 -10.79 0.74 5.00
C LEU A 113 -11.26 0.62 3.55
N GLY A 114 -10.38 0.18 2.65
CA GLY A 114 -10.70 -0.17 1.27
C GLY A 114 -11.50 -1.46 1.09
N GLY A 115 -11.87 -2.16 2.18
CA GLY A 115 -12.65 -3.39 2.14
C GLY A 115 -11.83 -4.65 1.86
N ILE A 116 -10.51 -4.63 2.09
CA ILE A 116 -9.68 -5.84 2.05
C ILE A 116 -9.79 -6.55 3.40
N SER A 117 -10.18 -7.83 3.38
CA SER A 117 -10.32 -8.61 4.61
C SER A 117 -8.96 -8.93 5.22
N LEU A 118 -8.86 -8.74 6.55
CA LEU A 118 -7.68 -9.13 7.33
C LEU A 118 -7.51 -10.64 7.44
N ARG A 119 -8.58 -11.40 7.25
CA ARG A 119 -8.53 -12.87 7.23
C ARG A 119 -8.00 -13.43 5.92
N GLY A 120 -7.97 -12.61 4.87
CA GLY A 120 -7.48 -12.97 3.54
C GLY A 120 -8.57 -13.52 2.62
N GLY A 121 -8.23 -13.63 1.33
CA GLY A 121 -9.09 -14.25 0.31
C GLY A 121 -10.21 -13.36 -0.22
N GLN A 122 -10.35 -12.13 0.28
CA GLN A 122 -11.35 -11.16 -0.17
C GLN A 122 -10.75 -9.75 -0.25
N GLY A 123 -11.16 -9.00 -1.28
CA GLY A 123 -10.73 -7.63 -1.51
C GLY A 123 -10.58 -7.31 -3.00
N SER A 124 -10.39 -6.05 -3.33
CA SER A 124 -10.17 -5.60 -4.72
C SER A 124 -9.05 -4.56 -4.80
N LEU A 125 -8.38 -4.49 -5.95
CA LEU A 125 -7.36 -3.47 -6.20
C LEU A 125 -7.96 -2.06 -6.07
N TRP A 126 -9.17 -1.86 -6.59
CA TRP A 126 -9.87 -0.58 -6.53
C TRP A 126 -10.22 -0.17 -5.11
N GLY A 127 -10.64 -1.13 -4.27
CA GLY A 127 -10.86 -0.91 -2.85
C GLY A 127 -9.60 -0.40 -2.16
N ALA A 128 -8.44 -1.04 -2.41
CA ALA A 128 -7.15 -0.60 -1.86
C ALA A 128 -6.80 0.85 -2.24
N ILE A 129 -7.02 1.21 -3.50
CA ILE A 129 -6.76 2.57 -4.02
C ILE A 129 -7.67 3.59 -3.35
N LEU A 130 -8.98 3.30 -3.26
CA LEU A 130 -9.94 4.20 -2.60
C LEU A 130 -9.63 4.37 -1.11
N GLY A 131 -9.28 3.29 -0.42
CA GLY A 131 -8.87 3.33 0.98
C GLY A 131 -7.59 4.14 1.20
N ALA A 132 -6.61 4.02 0.30
CA ALA A 132 -5.39 4.83 0.35
C ALA A 132 -5.66 6.31 0.11
N ILE A 133 -6.47 6.65 -0.89
CA ILE A 133 -6.88 8.04 -1.18
C ILE A 133 -7.62 8.62 0.03
N PHE A 134 -8.58 7.89 0.59
CA PHE A 134 -9.33 8.33 1.77
C PHE A 134 -8.40 8.63 2.94
N LEU A 135 -7.47 7.72 3.24
CA LEU A 135 -6.56 7.88 4.37
C LEU A 135 -5.59 9.06 4.17
N VAL A 136 -5.11 9.29 2.94
CA VAL A 136 -4.28 10.45 2.60
C VAL A 136 -5.07 11.76 2.72
N LEU A 137 -6.31 11.81 2.22
CA LEU A 137 -7.17 12.99 2.34
C LEU A 137 -7.48 13.31 3.80
N LEU A 138 -7.75 12.28 4.61
CA LEU A 138 -7.98 12.43 6.03
C LEU A 138 -6.76 13.01 6.74
N GLN A 139 -5.56 12.51 6.43
CA GLN A 139 -4.32 13.03 7.02
C GLN A 139 -4.06 14.48 6.62
N ASN A 140 -4.22 14.81 5.34
CA ASN A 140 -4.10 16.20 4.88
C ASN A 140 -5.13 17.11 5.58
N GLY A 141 -6.36 16.64 5.80
CA GLY A 141 -7.37 17.38 6.56
C GLY A 141 -6.99 17.60 8.02
N LEU A 142 -6.45 16.57 8.69
CA LEU A 142 -5.96 16.67 10.07
C LEU A 142 -4.74 17.60 10.18
N ASP A 143 -3.83 17.54 9.22
CA ASP A 143 -2.69 18.45 9.11
C ASP A 143 -3.15 19.92 8.99
N LEU A 144 -4.15 20.20 8.15
CA LEU A 144 -4.69 21.55 7.96
C LEU A 144 -5.34 22.12 9.23
N VAL A 145 -5.90 21.27 10.08
CA VAL A 145 -6.47 21.64 11.38
C VAL A 145 -5.39 21.74 12.47
N GLY A 146 -4.12 21.44 12.15
CA GLY A 146 -3.00 21.53 13.08
C GLY A 146 -2.91 20.35 14.05
N VAL A 147 -3.51 19.20 13.72
CA VAL A 147 -3.43 17.99 14.54
C VAL A 147 -2.03 17.41 14.43
N SER A 148 -1.36 17.18 15.57
CA SER A 148 0.00 16.64 15.59
C SER A 148 0.09 15.24 14.97
N SER A 149 1.22 14.91 14.35
CA SER A 149 1.46 13.60 13.73
C SER A 149 1.25 12.42 14.71
N TYR A 150 1.56 12.63 16.00
CA TYR A 150 1.30 11.63 17.04
C TYR A 150 -0.21 11.32 17.20
N LEU A 151 -1.06 12.35 17.22
CA LEU A 151 -2.51 12.17 17.29
C LEU A 151 -3.07 11.56 16.01
N GLN A 152 -2.52 11.91 14.84
CA GLN A 152 -2.92 11.27 13.59
C GLN A 152 -2.62 9.77 13.57
N MET A 153 -1.50 9.34 14.15
CA MET A 153 -1.16 7.93 14.30
C MET A 153 -2.18 7.21 15.20
N ILE A 154 -2.59 7.83 16.30
CA ILE A 154 -3.64 7.31 17.19
C ILE A 154 -4.97 7.20 16.44
N ILE A 155 -5.37 8.24 15.71
CA ILE A 155 -6.62 8.26 14.93
C ILE A 155 -6.59 7.16 13.85
N THR A 156 -5.47 6.99 13.16
CA THR A 156 -5.31 5.94 12.14
C THR A 156 -5.40 4.54 12.76
N GLY A 157 -4.77 4.32 13.92
CA GLY A 157 -4.88 3.07 14.66
C GLY A 157 -6.31 2.79 15.13
N ALA A 158 -7.00 3.81 15.66
CA ALA A 158 -8.40 3.70 16.09
C ALA A 158 -9.33 3.38 14.89
N LEU A 159 -9.11 4.02 13.74
CA LEU A 159 -9.83 3.71 12.49
C LEU A 159 -9.62 2.26 12.05
N LEU A 160 -8.37 1.76 12.11
CA LEU A 160 -8.09 0.37 11.79
C LEU A 160 -8.82 -0.58 12.72
N VAL A 161 -8.75 -0.36 14.04
CA VAL A 161 -9.47 -1.19 15.04
C VAL A 161 -10.97 -1.17 14.77
N PHE A 162 -11.55 0.00 14.52
CA PHE A 162 -12.95 0.14 14.17
C PHE A 162 -13.30 -0.66 12.90
N ALA A 163 -12.49 -0.55 11.86
CA ALA A 163 -12.68 -1.28 10.61
C ALA A 163 -12.59 -2.81 10.81
N VAL A 164 -11.65 -3.29 11.64
CA VAL A 164 -11.54 -4.72 12.00
C VAL A 164 -12.80 -5.23 12.71
N ILE A 165 -13.32 -4.44 13.63
CA ILE A 165 -14.54 -4.79 14.38
C ILE A 165 -15.72 -4.93 13.41
N VAL A 166 -15.87 -3.96 12.50
CA VAL A 166 -16.92 -4.01 11.46
C VAL A 166 -16.74 -5.23 10.55
N ASP A 167 -15.52 -5.50 10.07
CA ASP A 167 -15.19 -6.68 9.24
C ASP A 167 -15.54 -7.99 9.96
N HIS A 168 -15.24 -8.07 11.27
CA HIS A 168 -15.57 -9.23 12.09
C HIS A 168 -17.07 -9.48 12.21
N TYR A 169 -17.87 -8.42 12.40
CA TYR A 169 -19.33 -8.53 12.52
C TYR A 169 -20.00 -8.88 11.19
N TRP A 170 -19.52 -8.33 10.08
CA TRP A 170 -20.08 -8.61 8.75
C TRP A 170 -19.88 -10.05 8.27
N HIS A 171 -18.83 -10.73 8.74
CA HIS A 171 -18.55 -12.12 8.37
C HIS A 171 -19.20 -13.16 9.29
N LYS A 172 -19.93 -12.74 10.33
CA LYS A 172 -20.68 -13.64 11.23
C LYS A 172 -22.18 -13.71 10.91
N GLY A 173 -22.69 -12.88 9.99
CA GLY A 173 -24.07 -12.95 9.48
C GLY A 173 -24.11 -13.70 8.15
#